data_AF-A0A3D5Z1A1-F1
#
_entry.id   AF-A0A3D5Z1A1-F1
#
_cell.length_a   1.000
_cell.length_b   1.000
_cell.length_c   1.000
_cell.angle_alpha   90.00
_cell.angle_beta   90.00
_cell.angle_gamma   90.00
#
_symmetry.space_group_name_H-M   'P 1'
#
loop_
_entity.id
_entity.type
_entity.pdbx_description
1 polymer ?
#
loop_
_entity_poly.entity_id
_entity_poly.type
_entity_poly.pdbx_seq_one_letter_code
_entity_poly.pdbx_strand_id
1 'polypeptide(L)'
;MDILKAIIKRLKSYSKTDWVFSDYPTKTWTNPNDGEEKNAFGAGIINWSGLVGHGSSPAKALIALEDSFQLYKDNNDDLPRPGTKVPLMFASSEQIDKYENIGVDFFNKVFDLDYYGGFYSDQSILSHFEPWEDLEKIEDVRNEIIKRTLLHYNVDITDIYNEPLWMILDKIEKEKENAKC
;
A
#
# COMPACT_ATOMS: atom_id res chain seq x y z
N MET A 1 -18.19 9.84 -20.58
CA MET A 1 -19.03 10.47 -19.55
C MET A 1 -18.19 11.09 -18.42
N ASP A 2 -17.13 10.42 -17.98
CA ASP A 2 -16.29 10.86 -16.84
C ASP A 2 -15.50 12.15 -17.09
N ILE A 3 -14.95 12.33 -18.30
CA ILE A 3 -14.25 13.56 -18.68
C ILE A 3 -15.16 14.79 -18.53
N LEU A 4 -16.41 14.68 -18.98
CA LEU A 4 -17.39 15.77 -18.88
C LEU A 4 -17.75 16.07 -17.42
N LYS A 5 -17.94 15.04 -16.58
CA LYS A 5 -18.15 15.20 -15.13
C LYS A 5 -16.98 15.96 -14.50
N ALA A 6 -15.74 15.58 -14.82
CA ALA A 6 -14.55 16.22 -14.29
C ALA A 6 -14.43 17.69 -14.70
N ILE A 7 -14.69 18.02 -15.98
CA ILE A 7 -14.70 19.41 -16.47
C ILE A 7 -15.77 20.24 -15.76
N ILE A 8 -16.99 19.71 -15.60
CA ILE A 8 -18.08 20.43 -14.92
C ILE A 8 -17.71 20.72 -13.46
N LYS A 9 -17.21 19.72 -12.72
CA LYS A 9 -16.76 19.91 -11.34
C LYS A 9 -15.59 20.88 -11.26
N ARG A 10 -14.67 20.83 -12.21
CA ARG A 10 -13.54 21.78 -12.32
C ARG A 10 -14.02 23.22 -12.47
N LEU A 11 -14.94 23.49 -13.39
CA LEU A 11 -15.46 24.83 -13.61
C LEU A 11 -16.21 25.35 -12.37
N LYS A 12 -17.04 24.51 -11.75
CA LYS A 12 -17.75 24.87 -10.51
C LYS A 12 -16.82 25.12 -9.32
N SER A 13 -15.65 24.46 -9.29
CA SER A 13 -14.70 24.63 -8.18
C SER A 13 -14.14 26.04 -8.06
N TYR A 14 -14.18 26.87 -9.10
CA TYR A 14 -13.66 28.24 -9.04
C TYR A 14 -14.54 29.19 -8.22
N SER A 15 -15.80 28.82 -7.94
CA SER A 15 -16.70 29.63 -7.10
C SER A 15 -16.67 29.25 -5.62
N LYS A 16 -15.81 28.31 -5.20
CA LYS A 16 -15.74 27.77 -3.84
C LYS A 16 -14.30 27.49 -3.44
N THR A 17 -13.96 27.67 -2.17
CA THR A 17 -12.62 27.40 -1.63
C THR A 17 -12.58 26.27 -0.60
N ASP A 18 -13.67 26.04 0.15
CA ASP A 18 -13.79 24.88 1.06
C ASP A 18 -14.52 23.72 0.36
N TRP A 19 -13.77 22.83 -0.28
CA TRP A 19 -14.37 21.70 -1.01
C TRP A 19 -14.75 20.54 -0.07
N VAL A 20 -15.90 19.92 -0.37
CA VAL A 20 -16.40 18.70 0.29
C VAL A 20 -16.43 17.56 -0.71
N PHE A 21 -16.63 16.32 -0.25
CA PHE A 21 -16.64 15.13 -1.11
C PHE A 21 -17.53 15.27 -2.35
N SER A 22 -18.73 15.81 -2.19
CA SER A 22 -19.67 16.02 -3.30
C SER A 22 -19.22 17.05 -4.35
N ASP A 23 -18.19 17.85 -4.08
CA ASP A 23 -17.59 18.75 -5.08
C ASP A 23 -16.70 17.99 -6.08
N TYR A 24 -16.30 16.76 -5.76
CA TYR A 24 -15.41 15.96 -6.60
C TYR A 24 -16.19 15.12 -7.62
N PRO A 25 -15.61 14.89 -8.81
CA PRO A 25 -16.17 13.98 -9.80
C PRO A 25 -15.87 12.53 -9.39
N THR A 26 -16.88 11.72 -9.09
CA THR A 26 -16.70 10.31 -8.70
C THR A 26 -17.13 9.34 -9.79
N LYS A 27 -16.59 8.12 -9.72
CA LYS A 27 -16.98 6.96 -10.54
C LYS A 27 -16.96 5.68 -9.71
N THR A 28 -17.70 4.68 -10.16
CA THR A 28 -17.71 3.33 -9.60
C THR A 28 -17.40 2.31 -10.69
N TRP A 29 -16.89 1.14 -10.30
CA TRP A 29 -16.61 0.01 -11.18
C TRP A 29 -16.82 -1.31 -10.44
N THR A 30 -16.95 -2.40 -11.21
CA THR A 30 -16.90 -3.78 -10.69
C THR A 30 -15.45 -4.21 -10.50
N ASN A 31 -15.14 -4.88 -9.39
CA ASN A 31 -13.82 -5.42 -9.07
C ASN A 31 -13.87 -6.96 -9.06
N PRO A 32 -13.88 -7.61 -10.25
CA PRO A 32 -14.04 -9.06 -10.33
C PRO A 32 -12.82 -9.85 -9.85
N ASN A 33 -11.67 -9.19 -9.66
CA ASN A 33 -10.38 -9.84 -9.40
C ASN A 33 -10.03 -9.92 -7.90
N ASP A 34 -10.85 -9.33 -7.03
CA ASP A 34 -10.55 -9.28 -5.58
C ASP A 34 -10.72 -10.63 -4.87
N GLY A 35 -11.53 -11.53 -5.43
CA GLY A 35 -11.86 -12.81 -4.81
C GLY A 35 -12.81 -12.74 -3.62
N GLU A 36 -13.01 -11.55 -3.02
CA GLU A 36 -13.90 -11.34 -1.87
C GLU A 36 -15.17 -10.55 -2.23
N GLU A 37 -16.35 -11.11 -1.96
CA GLU A 37 -17.64 -10.45 -2.26
C GLU A 37 -17.80 -9.09 -1.57
N LYS A 38 -17.16 -8.89 -0.41
CA LYS A 38 -17.20 -7.62 0.33
C LYS A 38 -16.51 -6.47 -0.42
N ASN A 39 -15.69 -6.77 -1.42
CA ASN A 39 -14.92 -5.81 -2.24
C ASN A 39 -15.29 -5.86 -3.73
N ALA A 40 -16.42 -6.49 -4.07
CA ALA A 40 -16.87 -6.70 -5.45
C ALA A 40 -17.05 -5.41 -6.28
N PHE A 41 -17.12 -4.25 -5.64
CA PHE A 41 -17.18 -2.94 -6.28
C PHE A 41 -16.11 -2.00 -5.74
N GLY A 42 -15.59 -1.15 -6.62
CA GLY A 42 -14.72 -0.03 -6.28
C GLY A 42 -15.35 1.31 -6.61
N ALA A 43 -14.91 2.34 -5.90
CA ALA A 43 -15.24 3.74 -6.16
C ALA A 43 -13.96 4.58 -6.08
N GLY A 44 -13.92 5.67 -6.83
CA GLY A 44 -12.77 6.58 -6.84
C GLY A 44 -13.12 7.96 -7.37
N ILE A 45 -12.23 8.92 -7.12
CA ILE A 45 -12.32 10.27 -7.65
C ILE A 45 -11.66 10.32 -9.04
N ILE A 46 -12.39 10.80 -10.04
CA ILE A 46 -11.88 10.96 -11.40
C ILE A 46 -10.70 11.94 -11.38
N ASN A 47 -9.60 11.54 -12.03
CA ASN A 47 -8.32 12.23 -12.07
C ASN A 47 -7.53 12.24 -10.75
N TRP A 48 -7.93 11.46 -9.73
CA TRP A 48 -7.20 11.31 -8.48
C TRP A 48 -7.17 9.83 -8.07
N SER A 49 -6.17 9.10 -8.57
CA SER A 49 -6.08 7.63 -8.43
C SER A 49 -5.68 7.15 -7.04
N GLY A 50 -5.10 8.01 -6.20
CA GLY A 50 -4.64 7.66 -4.85
C GLY A 50 -5.75 7.55 -3.81
N LEU A 51 -7.01 7.86 -4.15
CA LEU A 51 -8.16 7.71 -3.25
C LEU A 51 -9.18 6.74 -3.84
N VAL A 52 -9.36 5.62 -3.15
CA VAL A 52 -10.29 4.56 -3.53
C VAL A 52 -11.12 4.13 -2.32
N GLY A 53 -12.31 3.58 -2.60
CA GLY A 53 -13.16 2.89 -1.64
C GLY A 53 -13.67 1.59 -2.23
N HIS A 54 -13.79 0.56 -1.39
CA HIS A 54 -14.26 -0.76 -1.80
C HIS A 54 -15.56 -1.12 -1.07
N GLY A 55 -16.39 -1.96 -1.67
CA GLY A 55 -17.61 -2.42 -1.02
C GLY A 55 -18.38 -3.47 -1.80
N SER A 56 -19.31 -4.14 -1.11
CA SER A 56 -20.15 -5.18 -1.70
C SER A 56 -21.24 -4.63 -2.64
N SER A 57 -21.30 -3.31 -2.82
CA SER A 57 -22.19 -2.62 -3.75
C SER A 57 -21.58 -1.27 -4.15
N PRO A 58 -22.02 -0.65 -5.27
CA PRO A 58 -21.55 0.68 -5.66
C PRO A 58 -21.77 1.75 -4.58
N ALA A 59 -22.88 1.66 -3.83
CA ALA A 59 -23.20 2.59 -2.76
C ALA A 59 -22.24 2.43 -1.56
N LYS A 60 -21.95 1.20 -1.15
CA LYS A 60 -20.98 0.94 -0.08
C LYS A 60 -19.57 1.38 -0.47
N ALA A 61 -19.17 1.13 -1.72
CA ALA A 61 -17.87 1.60 -2.21
C ALA A 61 -17.76 3.14 -2.19
N LEU A 62 -18.84 3.86 -2.52
CA LEU A 62 -18.88 5.32 -2.41
C LEU A 62 -18.79 5.83 -0.97
N ILE A 63 -19.44 5.16 -0.02
CA ILE A 63 -19.34 5.50 1.42
C ILE A 63 -17.88 5.31 1.88
N ALA A 64 -17.27 4.16 1.58
CA ALA A 64 -15.87 3.91 1.90
C ALA A 64 -14.92 4.94 1.24
N LEU A 65 -15.23 5.39 0.02
CA LEU A 65 -14.46 6.45 -0.63
C LEU A 65 -14.62 7.81 0.07
N GLU A 66 -15.81 8.11 0.59
CA GLU A 66 -16.06 9.33 1.37
C GLU A 66 -15.29 9.31 2.69
N ASP A 67 -15.23 8.16 3.38
CA ASP A 67 -14.41 7.96 4.57
C ASP A 67 -12.92 8.18 4.26
N SER A 68 -12.41 7.58 3.17
CA SER A 68 -11.03 7.80 2.71
C SER A 68 -10.75 9.26 2.36
N PHE A 69 -11.71 9.95 1.74
CA PHE A 69 -11.60 11.37 1.42
C PHE A 69 -11.54 12.23 2.70
N GLN A 70 -12.37 11.93 3.70
CA GLN A 70 -12.38 12.65 4.96
C GLN A 70 -11.05 12.46 5.70
N LEU A 71 -10.56 11.21 5.77
CA LEU A 71 -9.24 10.93 6.35
C LEU A 71 -8.13 11.71 5.64
N TYR A 72 -8.15 11.77 4.31
CA TYR A 72 -7.18 12.57 3.56
C TYR A 72 -7.29 14.06 3.91
N LYS A 73 -8.52 14.61 3.95
CA LYS A 73 -8.77 16.01 4.30
C LYS A 73 -8.29 16.35 5.71
N ASP A 74 -8.40 15.42 6.66
CA ASP A 74 -8.00 15.63 8.05
C ASP A 74 -6.47 15.58 8.24
N ASN A 75 -5.74 14.89 7.34
CA ASN A 75 -4.28 14.70 7.42
C ASN A 75 -3.48 15.59 6.45
N ASN A 76 -4.14 16.44 5.65
CA ASN A 76 -3.48 17.30 4.66
C ASN A 76 -4.03 18.71 4.76
N ASP A 77 -3.13 19.70 4.75
CA ASP A 77 -3.50 21.12 4.83
C ASP A 77 -4.24 21.61 3.58
N ASP A 78 -3.96 20.98 2.42
CA ASP A 78 -4.48 21.37 1.13
C ASP A 78 -5.22 20.22 0.42
N LEU A 79 -6.35 20.57 -0.19
CA LEU A 79 -7.08 19.66 -1.07
C LEU A 79 -6.80 19.98 -2.55
N PRO A 80 -6.55 18.97 -3.40
CA PRO A 80 -6.47 19.17 -4.83
C PRO A 80 -7.79 19.74 -5.37
N ARG A 81 -7.73 20.82 -6.16
CA ARG A 81 -8.95 21.39 -6.74
C ARG A 81 -9.76 20.34 -7.51
N PRO A 82 -11.10 20.25 -7.33
CA PRO A 82 -11.92 19.26 -8.01
C PRO A 82 -11.69 19.18 -9.53
N GLY A 83 -11.59 17.96 -10.04
CA GLY A 83 -11.36 17.68 -11.46
C GLY A 83 -9.91 17.85 -11.95
N THR A 84 -8.97 18.28 -11.10
CA THR A 84 -7.53 18.28 -11.45
C THR A 84 -7.00 16.86 -11.56
N LYS A 85 -5.99 16.66 -12.42
CA LYS A 85 -5.14 15.48 -12.37
C LYS A 85 -4.16 15.56 -11.20
N VAL A 86 -4.34 14.68 -10.23
CA VAL A 86 -3.41 14.47 -9.12
C VAL A 86 -2.38 13.42 -9.56
N PRO A 87 -1.08 13.74 -9.54
CA PRO A 87 -0.03 12.76 -9.82
C PRO A 87 -0.10 11.61 -8.81
N LEU A 88 0.12 10.39 -9.28
CA LEU A 88 0.36 9.26 -8.39
C LEU A 88 1.79 9.40 -7.86
N MET A 89 1.94 9.56 -6.55
CA MET A 89 3.25 9.54 -5.90
C MET A 89 3.47 8.14 -5.32
N PHE A 90 4.53 7.49 -5.75
CA PHE A 90 4.98 6.24 -5.14
C PHE A 90 5.91 6.56 -3.97
N ALA A 91 5.87 5.71 -2.95
CA ALA A 91 6.93 5.70 -1.95
C ALA A 91 8.26 5.37 -2.64
N SER A 92 9.35 5.97 -2.16
CA SER A 92 10.70 5.69 -2.66
C SER A 92 11.03 4.21 -2.55
N SER A 93 11.80 3.67 -3.49
CA SER A 93 12.40 2.34 -3.45
C SER A 93 13.93 2.37 -3.42
N GLU A 94 14.54 3.56 -3.31
CA GLU A 94 15.99 3.75 -3.47
C GLU A 94 16.84 2.93 -2.48
N GLN A 95 16.37 2.68 -1.26
CA GLN A 95 17.10 1.87 -0.29
C GLN A 95 16.89 0.39 -0.55
N ILE A 96 15.64 -0.03 -0.75
CA ILE A 96 15.34 -1.46 -0.93
C ILE A 96 15.92 -2.03 -2.22
N ASP A 97 15.99 -1.23 -3.29
CA ASP A 97 16.54 -1.64 -4.59
C ASP A 97 18.03 -1.99 -4.51
N LYS A 98 18.77 -1.45 -3.55
CA LYS A 98 20.19 -1.82 -3.33
C LYS A 98 20.37 -3.27 -2.93
N TYR A 99 19.36 -3.85 -2.29
CA TYR A 99 19.40 -5.19 -1.72
C TYR A 99 18.61 -6.22 -2.54
N GLU A 100 18.27 -5.92 -3.80
CA GLU A 100 17.46 -6.79 -4.67
C GLU A 100 17.94 -8.24 -4.68
N ASN A 101 19.26 -8.46 -4.84
CA ASN A 101 19.86 -9.80 -4.85
C ASN A 101 19.59 -10.59 -3.56
N ILE A 102 19.57 -9.92 -2.41
CA ILE A 102 19.27 -10.54 -1.11
C ILE A 102 17.76 -10.67 -0.93
N GLY A 103 16.99 -9.67 -1.38
CA GLY A 103 15.53 -9.66 -1.36
C GLY A 103 14.94 -10.87 -2.08
N VAL A 104 15.43 -11.20 -3.28
CA VAL A 104 14.97 -12.37 -4.04
C VAL A 104 15.16 -13.67 -3.24
N ASP A 105 16.34 -13.88 -2.65
CA ASP A 105 16.65 -15.06 -1.83
C ASP A 105 15.83 -15.06 -0.52
N PHE A 106 15.65 -13.88 0.08
CA PHE A 106 14.93 -13.69 1.35
C PHE A 106 13.45 -14.01 1.21
N PHE A 107 12.77 -13.44 0.21
CA PHE A 107 11.34 -13.70 -0.02
C PHE A 107 11.08 -15.17 -0.35
N ASN A 108 11.94 -15.79 -1.16
CA ASN A 108 11.79 -17.21 -1.45
C ASN A 108 11.97 -18.08 -0.20
N LYS A 109 13.02 -17.88 0.59
CA LYS A 109 13.33 -18.76 1.74
C LYS A 109 12.46 -18.51 2.96
N VAL A 110 12.11 -17.25 3.23
CA VAL A 110 11.38 -16.87 4.45
C VAL A 110 9.87 -16.92 4.22
N PHE A 111 9.39 -16.42 3.08
CA PHE A 111 7.96 -16.28 2.80
C PHE A 111 7.43 -17.27 1.77
N ASP A 112 8.29 -18.00 1.04
CA ASP A 112 7.91 -18.80 -0.13
C ASP A 112 7.17 -17.96 -1.19
N LEU A 113 7.61 -16.71 -1.37
CA LEU A 113 7.04 -15.76 -2.31
C LEU A 113 8.03 -15.40 -3.42
N ASP A 114 7.48 -15.11 -4.61
CA ASP A 114 8.23 -14.51 -5.70
C ASP A 114 8.39 -13.01 -5.46
N TYR A 115 9.63 -12.57 -5.30
CA TYR A 115 9.99 -11.16 -5.11
C TYR A 115 9.46 -10.29 -6.27
N TYR A 116 9.56 -10.77 -7.51
CA TYR A 116 9.12 -9.97 -8.67
C TYR A 116 7.60 -9.93 -8.84
N GLY A 117 6.86 -10.68 -8.04
CA GLY A 117 5.40 -10.60 -7.97
C GLY A 117 4.89 -9.41 -7.14
N GLY A 118 5.76 -8.71 -6.40
CA GLY A 118 5.40 -7.63 -5.50
C GLY A 118 5.94 -6.24 -5.90
N PHE A 119 5.44 -5.22 -5.21
CA PHE A 119 6.06 -3.89 -5.14
C PHE A 119 6.51 -3.62 -3.71
N TYR A 120 7.75 -3.20 -3.54
CA TYR A 120 8.34 -2.91 -2.24
C TYR A 120 8.91 -1.50 -2.23
N SER A 121 8.74 -0.81 -1.11
CA SER A 121 9.22 0.55 -0.91
C SER A 121 10.14 0.61 0.30
N ASP A 122 10.81 1.73 0.47
CA ASP A 122 11.65 2.06 1.62
C ASP A 122 10.86 2.11 2.95
N GLN A 123 9.52 2.01 2.88
CA GLN A 123 8.61 1.95 4.02
C GLN A 123 7.92 0.58 4.18
N SER A 124 8.24 -0.40 3.33
CA SER A 124 7.73 -1.75 3.49
C SER A 124 8.31 -2.38 4.75
N ILE A 125 7.47 -2.99 5.59
CA ILE A 125 7.87 -3.73 6.80
C ILE A 125 7.40 -5.18 6.70
N LEU A 126 7.97 -6.08 7.51
CA LEU A 126 7.66 -7.52 7.42
C LEU A 126 6.17 -7.83 7.60
N SER A 127 5.48 -7.08 8.48
CA SER A 127 4.06 -7.31 8.75
C SER A 127 3.14 -7.04 7.55
N HIS A 128 3.60 -6.33 6.52
CA HIS A 128 2.84 -6.15 5.28
C HIS A 128 2.70 -7.45 4.46
N PHE A 129 3.53 -8.46 4.74
CA PHE A 129 3.58 -9.73 4.00
C PHE A 129 3.01 -10.90 4.82
N GLU A 130 2.53 -10.63 6.03
CA GLU A 130 1.88 -11.63 6.86
C GLU A 130 0.51 -11.98 6.27
N PRO A 131 0.12 -13.27 6.23
CA PRO A 131 -1.21 -13.66 5.78
C PRO A 131 -2.28 -13.10 6.73
N TRP A 132 -3.21 -12.32 6.18
CA TRP A 132 -4.24 -11.57 6.92
C TRP A 132 -5.39 -12.45 7.44
N GLU A 133 -5.38 -13.75 7.14
CA GLU A 133 -6.54 -14.63 7.35
C GLU A 133 -6.74 -15.07 8.81
N ASP A 134 -5.72 -14.96 9.69
CA ASP A 134 -5.81 -15.39 11.10
C ASP A 134 -5.15 -14.38 12.05
N LEU A 135 -5.87 -13.31 12.42
CA LEU A 135 -5.40 -12.32 13.42
C LEU A 135 -5.03 -12.94 14.79
N GLU A 136 -5.58 -14.12 15.11
CA GLU A 136 -5.26 -14.86 16.34
C GLU A 136 -3.85 -15.49 16.34
N LYS A 137 -3.17 -15.53 15.18
CA LYS A 137 -1.85 -16.18 15.00
C LYS A 137 -0.73 -15.21 14.64
N ILE A 138 -0.94 -13.89 14.75
CA ILE A 138 0.07 -12.88 14.37
C ILE A 138 1.41 -13.12 15.09
N GLU A 139 1.38 -13.43 16.39
CA GLU A 139 2.59 -13.70 17.16
C GLU A 139 3.31 -14.98 16.68
N ASP A 140 2.56 -16.01 16.27
CA ASP A 140 3.13 -17.23 15.70
C ASP A 140 3.79 -16.96 14.34
N VAL A 141 3.18 -16.11 13.52
CA VAL A 141 3.72 -15.71 12.21
C VAL A 141 5.02 -14.92 12.39
N ARG A 142 5.03 -13.94 13.30
CA ARG A 142 6.24 -13.17 13.65
C ARG A 142 7.38 -14.11 14.06
N ASN A 143 7.12 -15.03 14.98
CA ASN A 143 8.12 -15.95 15.49
C ASN A 143 8.66 -16.89 14.40
N GLU A 144 7.81 -17.35 13.48
CA GLU A 144 8.24 -18.19 12.37
C GLU A 144 9.12 -17.40 11.37
N ILE A 145 8.80 -16.15 11.07
CA ILE A 145 9.64 -15.29 10.21
C ILE A 145 11.02 -15.06 10.84
N ILE A 146 11.07 -14.74 12.14
CA ILE A 146 12.32 -14.58 12.89
C ILE A 146 13.14 -15.88 12.81
N LYS A 147 12.50 -17.01 13.10
CA LYS A 147 13.14 -18.34 13.08
C LYS A 147 13.68 -18.72 11.71
N ARG A 148 12.93 -18.50 10.62
CA ARG A 148 13.39 -18.77 9.25
C ARG A 148 14.56 -17.87 8.87
N THR A 149 14.53 -16.61 9.27
CA THR A 149 15.63 -15.68 9.04
C THR A 149 16.90 -16.15 9.74
N LEU A 150 16.78 -16.55 11.02
CA LEU A 150 17.90 -17.13 11.78
C LEU A 150 18.41 -18.43 11.13
N LEU A 151 17.52 -19.31 10.70
CA LEU A 151 17.89 -20.59 10.08
C LEU A 151 18.66 -20.42 8.76
N HIS A 152 18.21 -19.51 7.89
CA HIS A 152 18.76 -19.37 6.53
C HIS A 152 19.94 -18.41 6.45
N TYR A 153 20.02 -17.43 7.36
CA TYR A 153 21.00 -16.36 7.31
C TYR A 153 21.86 -16.25 8.56
N ASN A 154 21.58 -17.03 9.61
CA ASN A 154 22.21 -16.90 10.92
C ASN A 154 22.09 -15.46 11.50
N VAL A 155 20.98 -14.78 11.19
CA VAL A 155 20.68 -13.42 11.63
C VAL A 155 19.42 -13.42 12.49
N ASP A 156 19.53 -12.91 13.71
CA ASP A 156 18.38 -12.57 14.55
C ASP A 156 17.89 -11.16 14.21
N ILE A 157 16.59 -11.04 13.93
CA ILE A 157 15.92 -9.79 13.54
C ILE A 157 14.88 -9.35 14.57
N THR A 158 14.84 -9.97 15.75
CA THR A 158 13.83 -9.70 16.78
C THR A 158 13.74 -8.20 17.13
N ASP A 159 14.89 -7.53 17.18
CA ASP A 159 15.06 -6.11 17.51
C ASP A 159 14.64 -5.15 16.38
N ILE A 160 14.71 -5.60 15.14
CA ILE A 160 14.44 -4.78 13.94
C ILE A 160 13.23 -5.27 13.13
N TYR A 161 12.40 -6.15 13.69
CA TYR A 161 11.28 -6.74 12.96
C TYR A 161 10.29 -5.71 12.42
N ASN A 162 10.05 -4.65 13.20
CA ASN A 162 9.12 -3.57 12.84
C ASN A 162 9.80 -2.45 12.05
N GLU A 163 11.10 -2.56 11.79
CA GLU A 163 11.85 -1.59 11.00
C GLU A 163 11.62 -1.84 9.50
N PRO A 164 11.92 -0.84 8.65
CA PRO A 164 11.89 -1.02 7.21
C PRO A 164 12.66 -2.26 6.74
N LEU A 165 12.06 -2.99 5.80
CA LEU A 165 12.58 -4.24 5.25
C LEU A 165 14.04 -4.11 4.76
N TRP A 166 14.41 -2.97 4.17
CA TRP A 166 15.78 -2.74 3.72
C TRP A 166 16.81 -2.80 4.87
N MET A 167 16.45 -2.47 6.11
CA MET A 167 17.33 -2.60 7.28
C MET A 167 17.59 -4.06 7.65
N ILE A 168 16.59 -4.92 7.46
CA ILE A 168 16.73 -6.37 7.67
C ILE A 168 17.65 -6.96 6.58
N LEU A 169 17.44 -6.58 5.32
CA LEU A 169 18.28 -7.04 4.21
C LEU A 169 19.73 -6.55 4.35
N ASP A 170 19.93 -5.32 4.81
CA ASP A 170 21.25 -4.75 5.14
C ASP A 170 21.96 -5.55 6.25
N LYS A 171 21.24 -5.92 7.33
CA LYS A 171 21.79 -6.76 8.40
C LYS A 171 22.24 -8.12 7.87
N ILE A 172 21.44 -8.73 6.99
CA ILE A 172 21.78 -10.01 6.33
C ILE A 172 23.01 -9.86 5.42
N GLU A 173 23.11 -8.76 4.67
CA GLU A 173 24.27 -8.51 3.80
C GLU A 173 25.57 -8.44 4.62
N LYS A 174 25.57 -7.63 5.68
CA LYS A 174 26.74 -7.43 6.55
C LYS A 174 27.20 -8.74 7.20
N GLU A 175 26.27 -9.57 7.65
CA GLU A 175 26.62 -10.89 8.22
C GLU A 175 27.18 -11.84 7.16
N LYS A 176 26.66 -11.81 5.92
CA LYS A 176 27.23 -12.57 4.80
C LYS A 176 28.64 -12.10 4.41
N GLU A 177 28.93 -10.80 4.53
CA GLU A 177 30.27 -10.25 4.29
C GLU A 177 31.24 -10.67 5.38
N ASN A 178 30.86 -10.56 6.65
CA ASN A 178 31.67 -10.96 7.79
C ASN A 178 32.02 -12.46 7.77
N ALA A 179 31.10 -13.32 7.32
CA ALA A 179 31.33 -14.76 7.21
C ALA A 179 32.27 -15.18 6.06
N LYS A 180 32.61 -14.27 5.14
CA LYS A 180 33.55 -14.51 4.03
C LYS A 180 34.99 -14.11 4.36
N CYS A 181 35.22 -13.40 5.46
CA CYS A 181 36.55 -13.02 5.97
C CYS A 181 37.09 -14.08 6.95
#